data_AF-A0A094IDX0-F1
#
_entry.id   AF-A0A094IDX0-F1
#
_cell.length_a   1.000
_cell.length_b   1.000
_cell.length_c   1.000
_cell.angle_alpha   90.00
_cell.angle_beta   90.00
_cell.angle_gamma   90.00
#
_symmetry.space_group_name_H-M   'P 1'
#
loop_
_entity.id
_entity.type
_entity.pdbx_description
1 polymer ?
#
loop_
_entity_poly.entity_id
_entity_poly.type
_entity_poly.pdbx_seq_one_letter_code
_entity_poly.pdbx_strand_id
1 'polypeptide(L)' 'METPRKDRQLNLALQAMKNNPALSVRSAAKIYSVPRSTLAMRRAGVTPQRDSPPNSAKLDKLEEEAI' A
#
# COMPACT_ATOMS: atom_id res chain seq x y z
N MET A 1 -7.29 17.05 4.83
CA MET A 1 -5.99 17.22 5.51
C MET A 1 -5.82 16.10 6.53
N GLU A 2 -4.69 15.41 6.43
CA GLU A 2 -4.16 14.37 7.31
C GLU A 2 -5.02 13.15 7.69
N THR A 3 -4.61 11.98 7.19
CA THR A 3 -4.60 10.79 8.05
C THR A 3 -3.24 10.07 7.94
N PRO A 4 -2.13 10.67 8.41
CA PRO A 4 -0.82 10.02 8.46
C PRO A 4 -0.83 8.72 9.27
N ARG A 5 -1.87 8.50 10.08
CA ARG A 5 -2.13 7.23 10.77
C ARG A 5 -2.60 6.12 9.82
N LYS A 6 -3.46 6.43 8.84
CA LYS A 6 -4.00 5.45 7.88
C LYS A 6 -2.93 4.97 6.89
N ASP A 7 -2.10 5.89 6.41
CA ASP A 7 -1.01 5.55 5.47
C ASP A 7 0.07 4.70 6.18
N ARG A 8 0.40 5.03 7.44
CA ARG A 8 1.27 4.19 8.27
C ARG A 8 0.70 2.80 8.54
N GLN A 9 -0.59 2.69 8.85
CA GLN A 9 -1.26 1.39 9.05
C GLN A 9 -1.28 0.54 7.77
N LEU A 10 -1.47 1.16 6.60
CA LEU A 10 -1.39 0.48 5.30
C LEU A 10 0.00 -0.10 5.06
N ASN A 11 1.05 0.69 5.31
CA ASN A 11 2.44 0.23 5.14
C ASN A 11 2.78 -0.90 6.11
N LEU A 12 2.37 -0.78 7.38
CA LEU A 12 2.53 -1.84 8.38
C LEU A 12 1.79 -3.13 7.99
N ALA A 13 0.57 -3.01 7.47
CA ALA A 13 -0.20 -4.17 7.03
C ALA A 13 0.43 -4.88 5.83
N LEU A 14 1.02 -4.13 4.89
CA LEU A 14 1.77 -4.68 3.76
C LEU A 14 3.05 -5.40 4.23
N GLN A 15 3.82 -4.80 5.14
CA GLN A 15 5.00 -5.44 5.72
C GLN A 15 4.64 -6.73 6.48
N ALA A 16 3.56 -6.71 7.28
CA ALA A 16 3.10 -7.90 7.99
C ALA A 16 2.72 -9.05 7.05
N MET A 17 2.12 -8.73 5.89
CA MET A 17 1.80 -9.72 4.87
C MET A 17 3.04 -10.24 4.11
N LYS A 18 4.06 -9.40 3.92
CA LYS A 18 5.36 -9.85 3.37
C LYS A 18 6.06 -10.81 4.34
N ASN A 19 6.07 -10.48 5.62
CA ASN A 19 6.73 -11.28 6.67
C ASN A 19 5.97 -12.58 6.99
N ASN A 20 4.65 -12.60 6.82
CA ASN A 20 3.81 -13.77 7.06
C ASN A 20 2.92 -14.08 5.85
N PRO A 21 3.33 -15.00 4.95
CA PRO A 21 2.58 -15.32 3.74
C PRO A 21 1.23 -16.00 4.01
N ALA A 22 1.01 -16.55 5.22
CA ALA A 22 -0.29 -17.08 5.63
C ALA A 22 -1.29 -15.96 6.02
N LEU A 23 -0.83 -14.72 6.18
CA LEU A 23 -1.67 -13.59 6.52
C LEU A 23 -2.46 -13.12 5.28
N SER A 24 -3.76 -13.39 5.27
CA SER A 24 -4.65 -12.91 4.22
C SER A 24 -4.85 -11.38 4.25
N VAL A 25 -5.22 -10.79 3.11
CA VAL A 25 -5.65 -9.38 3.02
C VAL A 25 -6.78 -9.08 4.01
N ARG A 26 -7.70 -10.03 4.19
CA ARG A 26 -8.87 -9.91 5.07
C ARG A 26 -8.46 -9.79 6.54
N SER A 27 -7.50 -10.61 6.98
CA SER A 27 -6.98 -10.60 8.36
C SER A 27 -6.11 -9.38 8.61
N ALA A 28 -5.19 -9.03 7.70
CA ALA A 28 -4.35 -7.85 7.82
C ALA A 28 -5.18 -6.56 7.92
N ALA A 29 -6.19 -6.40 7.06
CA ALA A 29 -7.10 -5.27 7.09
C ALA A 29 -7.84 -5.12 8.43
N LYS A 30 -8.20 -6.25 9.07
CA LYS A 30 -8.88 -6.25 10.37
C LYS A 30 -7.92 -5.87 11.50
N ILE A 31 -6.70 -6.41 11.50
CA ILE A 31 -5.67 -6.15 12.52
C ILE A 31 -5.25 -4.69 12.53
N TYR A 32 -5.03 -4.11 11.35
CA TYR A 32 -4.52 -2.75 11.19
C TYR A 32 -5.62 -1.71 10.95
N SER A 33 -6.90 -2.09 11.02
CA SER A 33 -8.07 -1.22 10.77
C SER A 33 -7.99 -0.43 9.46
N VAL A 34 -7.52 -1.08 8.38
CA VAL A 34 -7.42 -0.46 7.05
C VAL A 34 -8.46 -1.04 6.09
N PRO A 35 -8.92 -0.28 5.09
CA PRO A 35 -9.86 -0.80 4.09
C PRO A 35 -9.24 -1.94 3.27
N ARG A 36 -9.96 -3.05 3.15
CA ARG A 36 -9.50 -4.23 2.38
C ARG A 36 -9.22 -3.90 0.91
N SER A 37 -10.07 -3.10 0.29
CA SER A 37 -9.93 -2.69 -1.12
C SER A 37 -8.64 -1.91 -1.34
N THR A 38 -8.37 -0.93 -0.49
CA THR A 38 -7.12 -0.15 -0.53
C THR A 38 -5.90 -1.02 -0.31
N LEU A 39 -5.94 -1.93 0.66
CA LEU A 39 -4.82 -2.85 0.92
C LEU A 39 -4.58 -3.81 -0.25
N ALA A 40 -5.64 -4.38 -0.83
CA ALA A 40 -5.54 -5.29 -1.98
C ALA A 40 -4.96 -4.59 -3.21
N MET A 41 -5.45 -3.37 -3.50
CA MET A 41 -4.99 -2.54 -4.61
C MET A 41 -3.50 -2.20 -4.45
N ARG A 42 -3.09 -1.79 -3.25
CA ARG A 42 -1.68 -1.48 -2.93
C ARG A 42 -0.77 -2.70 -3.02
N ARG A 43 -1.24 -3.89 -2.59
CA ARG A 43 -0.52 -5.15 -2.75
C ARG A 43 -0.32 -5.52 -4.22
N ALA A 44 -1.28 -5.20 -5.09
CA ALA A 44 -1.19 -5.43 -6.53
C ALA A 44 -0.33 -4.39 -7.27
N GLY A 45 0.32 -3.45 -6.56
CA GLY A 45 1.13 -2.39 -7.15
C GLY A 45 0.32 -1.23 -7.74
N VAL A 46 -1.00 -1.19 -7.50
CA VAL A 46 -1.85 -0.11 -8.00
C VAL A 46 -1.82 1.05 -6.98
N THR A 47 -1.19 2.15 -7.37
CA THR A 47 -1.12 3.37 -6.56
C THR A 47 -2.34 4.26 -6.78
N PRO A 48 -2.79 5.02 -5.76
CA PRO A 48 -3.82 6.02 -5.95
C PRO A 48 -3.36 7.08 -6.96
N GLN A 49 -4.24 7.53 -7.84
CA GLN A 49 -3.91 8.52 -8.86
C GLN A 49 -3.39 9.85 -8.28
N ARG A 50 -3.72 10.19 -7.03
CA ARG A 50 -3.18 11.37 -6.34
C ARG A 50 -1.67 11.25 -6.07
N ASP A 51 -1.19 10.03 -5.86
CA ASP A 51 0.19 9.72 -5.50
C ASP A 51 0.99 9.39 -6.78
N SER A 52 0.31 9.09 -7.90
CA SER A 52 0.94 8.93 -9.21
C SER A 52 1.42 10.29 -9.74
N PRO A 53 2.68 10.39 -10.20
CA PRO A 53 3.15 11.61 -10.85
C PRO A 53 2.32 11.86 -12.13
N PRO A 54 2.07 13.12 -12.50
CA PRO A 54 1.42 13.43 -13.76
C PRO A 54 2.22 12.80 -14.91
N ASN A 55 1.53 12.30 -15.95
CA ASN A 55 2.18 11.64 -17.09
C ASN A 55 3.27 12.51 -17.76
N SER A 56 3.21 13.83 -17.59
CA SER A 56 4.20 14.81 -18.05
C SER A 56 5.52 14.82 -17.26
N ALA A 57 5.58 14.16 -16.09
CA ALA A 57 6.77 14.03 -15.25
C ALA A 57 7.49 12.68 -15.43
N LYS A 58 7.13 11.87 -16.43
CA LYS A 58 7.78 10.59 -16.78
C LYS A 58 9.17 10.82 -17.41
N LEU A 59 10.09 11.33 -16.60
CA LEU A 59 11.52 11.14 -16.77
C LEU A 59 11.99 10.46 -15.48
N ASP A 60 12.16 9.15 -15.58
CA ASP A 60 12.72 8.22 -14.58
C ASP A 60 12.04 8.15 -13.20
N LYS A 61 11.60 6.93 -12.83
CA LYS A 61 12.13 6.19 -11.67
C LYS A 61 11.44 4.83 -11.49
N LEU A 62 12.26 3.80 -11.63
CA LEU A 62 12.04 2.38 -11.32
C LEU A 62 12.30 2.13 -9.83
N GLU A 63 11.48 2.64 -8.91
CA GLU A 63 11.76 2.45 -7.47
C GLU A 63 10.53 2.16 -6.59
N GLU A 64 9.71 1.17 -6.95
CA GLU A 64 8.85 0.51 -5.93
C GLU A 64 8.96 -1.02 -5.98
N GLU A 65 10.12 -1.55 -6.41
CA GLU A 65 10.53 -2.95 -6.24
C GLU A 65 11.79 -3.01 -5.38
N ALA A 66 11.66 -2.76 -4.08
CA ALA A 66 12.68 -3.19 -3.13
C ALA A 66 12.04 -3.51 -1.78
N ILE A 67 12.63 -4.53 -1.15
CA ILE A 67 12.29 -5.21 0.12
C ILE A 67 11.35 -6.40 -0.06
#